data_AF-A0A659UGY4-F1
#
_entry.id   AF-A0A659UGY4-F1
#
_cell.length_a   1.000
_cell.length_b   1.000
_cell.length_c   1.000
_cell.angle_alpha   90.00
_cell.angle_beta   90.00
_cell.angle_gamma   90.00
#
_symmetry.space_group_name_H-M   'P 1'
#
loop_
_entity.id
_entity.type
_entity.pdbx_description
1 polymer ?
#
loop_
_entity_poly.entity_id
_entity_poly.type
_entity_poly.pdbx_seq_one_letter_code
_entity_poly.pdbx_strand_id
1 'polypeptide(L)'
;QKPGVLSNNFSLAEMLEPIWAGCITSSTDDWKAWLTSRQMPNFAWSSQGRGFFTDRAGRDRLDSEELVRVWYSERNFGRRDRAIELAARLRKSPIHIALA
;
A
#
# COMPACT_ATOMS: atom_id res chain seq x y z
N GLN A 1 5.71 25.69 16.86
CA GLN A 1 4.42 25.08 16.47
C GLN A 1 4.53 23.56 16.60
N LYS A 2 3.44 22.85 16.92
CA LYS A 2 3.42 21.37 16.89
C LYS A 2 3.08 20.91 15.46
N PRO A 3 3.68 19.82 14.94
CA PRO A 3 3.32 19.30 13.62
C PRO A 3 1.86 18.84 13.61
N GLY A 4 1.13 19.18 12.54
CA GLY A 4 -0.30 18.87 12.38
C GLY A 4 -0.61 17.76 11.37
N VAL A 5 0.40 17.27 10.63
CA VAL A 5 0.29 16.21 9.63
C VAL A 5 1.66 15.59 9.44
N LEU A 6 1.70 14.32 9.06
CA LEU A 6 2.89 13.68 8.51
C LEU A 6 2.62 13.11 7.11
N SER A 7 3.67 12.85 6.34
CA SER A 7 3.56 12.29 5.00
C SER A 7 4.49 11.08 4.85
N ASN A 8 4.03 9.95 5.36
CA ASN A 8 4.73 8.67 5.25
C ASN A 8 4.00 7.76 4.24
N ASN A 9 4.67 6.70 3.78
CA ASN A 9 4.03 5.75 2.90
C ASN A 9 2.89 5.05 3.66
N PHE A 10 1.73 4.94 3.02
CA PHE A 10 0.67 4.06 3.49
C PHE A 10 -0.16 3.62 2.29
N SER A 11 -0.34 2.32 2.14
CA SER A 11 -1.12 1.69 1.08
C SER A 11 -1.75 0.39 1.56
N LEU A 12 -2.75 -0.11 0.82
CA LEU A 12 -3.35 -1.40 1.08
C LEU A 12 -2.31 -2.54 1.00
N ALA A 13 -1.43 -2.53 -0.01
CA ALA A 13 -0.23 -3.37 0.02
C ALA A 13 0.77 -2.78 1.03
N GLU A 14 1.40 -3.63 1.84
CA GLU A 14 2.48 -3.22 2.74
C GLU A 14 3.80 -3.13 1.97
N MET A 15 4.52 -2.03 2.16
CA MET A 15 5.87 -1.84 1.65
C MET A 15 6.83 -2.69 2.49
N LEU A 16 7.30 -3.81 1.93
CA LEU A 16 8.16 -4.78 2.62
C LEU A 16 9.58 -4.24 2.80
N GLU A 17 10.09 -3.63 1.74
CA GLU A 17 11.37 -2.93 1.73
C GLU A 17 11.17 -1.48 1.29
N PRO A 18 11.89 -0.51 1.86
CA PRO A 18 11.84 0.87 1.38
C PRO A 18 12.15 0.95 -0.13
N ILE A 19 11.31 1.68 -0.87
CA ILE A 19 11.57 1.99 -2.28
C ILE A 19 12.89 2.76 -2.40
N TRP A 20 13.07 3.76 -1.54
CA TRP A 20 14.29 4.56 -1.41
C TRP A 20 14.77 4.55 0.04
N ALA A 21 16.08 4.67 0.23
CA ALA A 21 16.68 4.74 1.56
C ALA A 21 16.06 5.90 2.37
N GLY A 22 15.72 5.63 3.63
CA GLY A 22 15.08 6.59 4.53
C GLY A 22 13.56 6.71 4.40
N CYS A 23 12.92 6.02 3.43
CA CYS A 23 11.46 5.96 3.39
C CYS A 23 10.88 5.17 4.56
N ILE A 24 9.84 5.72 5.16
CA ILE A 24 9.13 5.11 6.29
C ILE A 24 7.73 4.70 5.83
N THR A 25 7.37 3.45 6.10
CA THR A 25 5.98 2.99 6.00
C THR A 25 5.25 3.22 7.31
N SER A 26 4.02 3.71 7.21
CA SER A 26 3.07 3.83 8.31
C SER A 26 1.98 2.74 8.25
N SER A 27 2.19 1.68 7.47
CA SER A 27 1.23 0.58 7.30
C SER A 27 1.32 -0.52 8.37
N THR A 28 2.27 -0.46 9.30
CA THR A 28 2.37 -1.43 10.41
C THR A 28 1.30 -1.18 11.46
N ASP A 29 1.00 -2.19 12.28
CA ASP A 29 -0.04 -2.08 13.31
C ASP A 29 0.36 -1.07 14.41
N ASP A 30 1.65 -1.00 14.77
CA ASP A 30 2.19 0.02 15.68
C ASP A 30 2.01 1.44 15.15
N TRP A 31 2.28 1.66 13.86
CA TRP A 31 2.06 2.96 13.23
C TRP A 31 0.58 3.35 13.22
N LYS A 32 -0.31 2.42 12.89
CA LYS A 32 -1.77 2.66 12.92
C LYS A 32 -2.23 3.03 14.33
N ALA A 33 -1.77 2.31 15.36
CA ALA A 33 -2.08 2.61 16.75
C ALA A 33 -1.55 3.98 17.19
N TRP A 34 -0.32 4.32 16.79
CA TRP A 34 0.29 5.61 17.08
C TRP A 34 -0.46 6.77 16.42
N LEU A 35 -0.80 6.65 15.13
CA LEU A 35 -1.54 7.66 14.37
C LEU A 35 -2.93 7.89 14.98
N THR A 36 -3.64 6.80 15.30
CA THR A 36 -4.98 6.84 15.87
C THR A 36 -5.00 7.47 17.26
N SER A 37 -4.12 7.03 18.16
CA SER A 37 -4.06 7.54 19.55
C SER A 37 -3.75 9.03 19.63
N ARG A 38 -3.05 9.58 18.63
CA ARG A 38 -2.64 10.99 18.58
C ARG A 38 -3.50 11.85 17.68
N GLN A 39 -4.48 11.26 16.98
CA GLN A 39 -5.24 11.93 15.94
C GLN A 39 -4.32 12.64 14.94
N MET A 40 -3.23 11.96 14.55
CA MET A 40 -2.24 12.50 13.62
C MET A 40 -2.62 12.09 12.19
N PRO A 41 -3.02 13.02 11.31
CA PRO A 41 -3.30 12.69 9.93
C PRO A 41 -2.03 12.25 9.20
N ASN A 42 -2.15 11.19 8.39
CA ASN A 42 -1.13 10.81 7.42
C ASN A 42 -1.59 11.21 6.01
N PHE A 43 -0.92 12.19 5.42
CA PHE A 43 -1.06 12.50 4.00
C PHE A 43 -0.21 11.51 3.20
N ALA A 44 -0.78 10.33 2.97
CA ALA A 44 -0.08 9.17 2.48
C ALA A 44 0.47 9.35 1.06
N TRP A 45 1.73 8.97 0.85
CA TRP A 45 2.33 8.89 -0.48
C TRP A 45 2.45 7.43 -0.97
N SER A 46 2.45 7.26 -2.29
CA SER A 46 2.42 5.94 -2.95
C SER A 46 1.26 5.05 -2.45
N SER A 47 0.08 5.65 -2.21
CA SER A 47 -1.10 4.96 -1.69
C SER A 47 -1.61 3.82 -2.58
N GLN A 48 -1.28 3.85 -3.87
CA GLN A 48 -1.60 2.78 -4.83
C GLN A 48 -0.49 1.72 -5.00
N GLY A 49 0.55 1.74 -4.15
CA GLY A 49 1.58 0.71 -4.11
C GLY A 49 2.30 0.51 -5.45
N ARG A 50 2.72 1.61 -6.10
CA ARG A 50 3.43 1.59 -7.41
C ARG A 50 2.70 0.82 -8.52
N GLY A 51 1.37 0.65 -8.43
CA GLY A 51 0.58 -0.09 -9.41
C GLY A 51 0.42 -1.59 -9.12
N PHE A 52 0.71 -2.04 -7.89
CA PHE A 52 0.55 -3.45 -7.48
C PHE A 52 -0.87 -4.00 -7.67
N PHE A 53 -1.89 -3.15 -7.66
CA PHE A 53 -3.30 -3.51 -7.89
C PHE A 53 -3.73 -3.36 -9.36
N THR A 54 -2.79 -3.39 -10.29
CA THR A 54 -3.04 -3.39 -11.74
C THR A 54 -2.47 -4.66 -12.37
N ASP A 55 -2.55 -4.74 -13.70
CA ASP A 55 -1.95 -5.82 -14.49
C ASP A 55 -0.41 -5.75 -14.57
N ARG A 56 0.22 -4.70 -14.01
CA ARG A 56 1.69 -4.62 -13.82
C ARG A 56 2.24 -5.59 -12.79
N ALA A 57 1.39 -6.14 -11.91
CA ALA A 57 1.82 -7.04 -10.86
C ALA A 57 1.02 -8.35 -10.88
N GLY A 58 1.67 -9.44 -10.46
CA GLY A 58 1.13 -10.78 -10.47
C GLY A 58 2.16 -11.76 -9.93
N ARG A 59 1.70 -12.90 -9.40
CA ARG A 59 2.60 -13.93 -8.84
C ARG A 59 3.60 -14.46 -9.89
N ASP A 60 3.24 -14.38 -11.16
CA ASP A 60 3.99 -14.75 -12.35
C ASP A 60 4.70 -13.58 -13.05
N ARG A 61 4.54 -12.34 -12.57
CA ARG A 61 5.08 -11.12 -13.19
C ARG A 61 6.31 -10.62 -12.44
N LEU A 62 7.49 -10.90 -12.97
CA LEU A 62 8.77 -10.57 -12.33
C LEU A 62 9.61 -9.55 -13.13
N ASP A 63 9.01 -8.89 -14.12
CA ASP A 63 9.66 -7.92 -15.00
C ASP A 63 10.12 -6.64 -14.29
N SER A 64 9.53 -6.33 -13.14
CA SER A 64 9.86 -5.16 -12.32
C SER A 64 10.49 -5.60 -11.00
N GLU A 65 11.81 -5.60 -10.94
CA GLU A 65 12.59 -5.93 -9.74
C GLU A 65 12.11 -5.15 -8.51
N GLU A 66 11.81 -3.86 -8.67
CA GLU A 66 11.30 -3.04 -7.58
C GLU A 66 9.92 -3.51 -7.10
N LEU A 67 9.03 -3.96 -8.00
CA LEU A 67 7.71 -4.45 -7.58
C LEU A 67 7.84 -5.74 -6.78
N VAL A 68 8.70 -6.64 -7.26
CA VAL A 68 8.99 -7.92 -6.61
C VAL A 68 9.57 -7.67 -5.22
N ARG A 69 10.66 -6.90 -5.14
CA ARG A 69 11.36 -6.61 -3.89
C ARG A 69 10.49 -5.90 -2.86
N VAL A 70 9.72 -4.90 -3.31
CA VAL A 70 9.03 -3.99 -2.39
C VAL A 70 7.64 -4.49 -1.99
N TRP A 71 6.90 -5.17 -2.88
CA TRP A 71 5.48 -5.42 -2.67
C TRP A 71 5.09 -6.90 -2.71
N TYR A 72 5.94 -7.83 -3.17
CA TYR A 72 5.52 -9.22 -3.34
C TYR A 72 5.64 -10.01 -2.05
N SER A 73 4.49 -10.34 -1.48
CA SER A 73 4.33 -11.30 -0.39
C SER A 73 2.97 -11.97 -0.51
N GLU A 74 2.82 -13.19 0.03
CA GLU A 74 1.52 -13.86 0.07
C GLU A 74 0.45 -13.01 0.77
N ARG A 75 0.83 -12.25 1.80
CA ARG A 75 -0.09 -11.32 2.48
C ARG A 75 -0.60 -10.23 1.53
N ASN A 76 0.29 -9.60 0.77
CA ASN A 76 -0.10 -8.57 -0.20
C ASN A 76 -0.89 -9.15 -1.36
N PHE A 77 -0.52 -10.32 -1.87
CA PHE A 77 -1.31 -10.98 -2.90
C PHE A 77 -2.72 -11.36 -2.39
N GLY A 78 -2.86 -11.85 -1.16
CA GLY A 78 -4.18 -12.06 -0.56
C GLY A 78 -5.00 -10.78 -0.39
N ARG A 79 -4.36 -9.60 -0.28
CA ARG A 79 -5.06 -8.30 -0.35
C ARG A 79 -5.47 -7.96 -1.79
N ARG A 80 -4.58 -8.21 -2.76
CA ARG A 80 -4.86 -8.02 -4.19
C ARG A 80 -6.03 -8.88 -4.65
N ASP A 81 -6.06 -10.15 -4.27
CA ASP A 81 -7.10 -11.11 -4.63
C ASP A 81 -8.48 -10.61 -4.14
N ARG A 82 -8.57 -10.16 -2.87
CA ARG A 82 -9.79 -9.55 -2.30
C ARG A 82 -10.16 -8.23 -2.97
N ALA A 83 -9.19 -7.39 -3.31
CA ALA A 83 -9.43 -6.14 -4.03
C ALA A 83 -10.00 -6.40 -5.43
N ILE A 84 -9.52 -7.43 -6.13
CA ILE A 84 -10.05 -7.87 -7.43
C ILE A 84 -11.48 -8.39 -7.29
N GLU A 85 -11.75 -9.23 -6.31
CA GLU A 85 -13.09 -9.76 -6.03
C GLU A 85 -14.09 -8.63 -5.77
N LEU A 86 -13.74 -7.67 -4.91
CA LEU A 86 -14.60 -6.54 -4.59
C LEU A 86 -14.76 -5.59 -5.78
N ALA A 87 -13.70 -5.34 -6.54
CA ALA A 87 -13.73 -4.53 -7.75
C ALA A 87 -14.70 -5.10 -8.78
N ALA A 88 -14.72 -6.42 -8.97
CA ALA A 88 -15.65 -7.11 -9.87
C ALA A 88 -17.10 -6.89 -9.43
N ARG A 89 -17.41 -7.07 -8.14
CA ARG A 89 -18.75 -6.82 -7.58
C ARG A 89 -19.22 -5.38 -7.78
N LEU A 90 -18.31 -4.42 -7.63
CA LEU A 90 -18.61 -2.98 -7.73
C LEU A 90 -18.46 -2.41 -9.15
N ARG A 91 -18.03 -3.22 -10.12
CA ARG A 91 -17.71 -2.78 -11.50
C ARG A 91 -16.70 -1.62 -11.51
N LYS A 92 -15.62 -1.76 -10.74
CA LYS A 92 -14.49 -0.82 -10.65
C LYS A 92 -13.18 -1.54 -10.96
N SER A 93 -12.09 -0.77 -11.01
CA SER A 93 -10.73 -1.33 -11.10
C SER A 93 -10.19 -1.66 -9.70
N PRO A 94 -9.40 -2.74 -9.52
CA PRO A 94 -8.83 -3.09 -8.22
C PRO A 94 -7.96 -1.98 -7.60
N ILE A 95 -7.30 -1.15 -8.42
CA ILE A 95 -6.53 -0.01 -7.93
C ILE A 95 -7.39 1.09 -7.30
N HIS A 96 -8.66 1.21 -7.71
CA HIS A 96 -9.61 2.11 -7.05
C HIS A 96 -10.03 1.56 -5.68
N ILE A 97 -10.23 0.24 -5.59
CA ILE A 97 -10.51 -0.42 -4.30
C ILE A 97 -9.34 -0.27 -3.34
N ALA A 98 -8.11 -0.35 -3.84
CA ALA A 98 -6.92 -0.21 -3.01
C ALA A 98 -6.68 1.21 -2.49
N LEU A 99 -7.27 2.23 -3.12
CA LEU A 99 -7.15 3.64 -2.72
C LEU A 99 -8.28 4.10 -1.78
N ALA A 100 -9.48 3.53 -1.93
CA ALA A 100 -10.72 4.00 -1.30
C ALA A 100 -10.86 3.64 0.19
#